data_AF-A0A954QND4-F1
#
_entry.id   AF-A0A954QND4-F1
#
_cell.length_a   1.000
_cell.length_b   1.000
_cell.length_c   1.000
_cell.angle_alpha   90.00
_cell.angle_beta   90.00
_cell.angle_gamma   90.00
#
_symmetry.space_group_name_H-M   'P 1'
#
loop_
_entity.id
_entity.type
_entity.pdbx_description
1 polymer ?
#
loop_
_entity_poly.entity_id
_entity_poly.type
_entity_poly.pdbx_seq_one_letter_code
_entity_poly.pdbx_strand_id
1 'polypeptide(L)'
;FGHRIQLLLDAQPVWGLKDFNDLAHRSLVRYASGDVWPSVPSWDYLRNDLIRYYRCLANDAIWRRRDQPSAWRLFQLKLLHSRRLIYAGLMTLLGESTCSQHDPVDWLVWALRLTPLERLAIVPDDSGAWITVAATYDRFLRSMHDEQFRAALAESSDDSGAAPDLMANAAFEELVENSRELQRSIAELWQQQLGRWDDRTLLGLML
;
A
#
# COMPACT_ATOMS: atom_id res chain seq x y z
N PHE A 1 -7.31 4.05 17.09
CA PHE A 1 -7.28 2.95 16.08
C PHE A 1 -6.04 3.16 15.23
N GLY A 2 -5.27 2.13 14.90
CA GLY A 2 -4.16 2.27 13.94
C GLY A 2 -2.74 1.97 14.44
N HIS A 3 -2.47 1.96 15.75
CA HIS A 3 -1.09 1.76 16.22
C HIS A 3 -0.50 0.40 15.81
N ARG A 4 -1.30 -0.67 15.83
CA ARG A 4 -0.84 -2.00 15.41
C ARG A 4 -0.56 -2.05 13.92
N ILE A 5 -1.46 -1.54 13.07
CA ILE A 5 -1.24 -1.55 11.62
C ILE A 5 -0.07 -0.62 11.24
N GLN A 6 0.10 0.52 11.92
CA GLN A 6 1.27 1.39 11.74
C GLN A 6 2.57 0.69 12.16
N LEU A 7 2.57 -0.04 13.28
CA LEU A 7 3.72 -0.85 13.68
C LEU A 7 4.11 -1.86 12.58
N LEU A 8 3.12 -2.51 11.95
CA LEU A 8 3.38 -3.54 10.94
C LEU A 8 3.76 -2.96 9.56
N LEU A 9 3.30 -1.74 9.22
CA LEU A 9 3.46 -1.18 7.88
C LEU A 9 4.49 -0.06 7.77
N ASP A 10 4.57 0.80 8.79
CA ASP A 10 5.29 2.08 8.74
C ASP A 10 6.53 2.09 9.66
N ALA A 11 6.58 1.22 10.67
CA ALA A 11 7.67 1.24 11.64
C ALA A 11 8.90 0.45 11.15
N GLN A 12 10.09 0.99 11.44
CA GLN A 12 11.38 0.36 11.19
C GLN A 12 12.23 0.47 12.46
N PRO A 13 12.76 -0.63 13.01
CA PRO A 13 13.57 -0.57 14.22
C PRO A 13 14.96 0.01 13.93
N VAL A 14 15.31 1.10 14.60
CA VAL A 14 16.68 1.65 14.62
C VAL A 14 17.56 0.90 15.63
N TRP A 15 16.95 0.44 16.73
CA TRP A 15 17.57 -0.36 17.77
C TRP A 15 16.55 -1.38 18.32
N GLY A 16 17.03 -2.42 19.00
CA GLY A 16 16.13 -3.41 19.64
C GLY A 16 15.36 -4.27 18.65
N LEU A 17 15.99 -4.73 17.56
CA LEU A 17 15.35 -5.54 16.52
C LEU A 17 14.61 -6.77 17.10
N LYS A 18 15.18 -7.40 18.14
CA LYS A 18 14.54 -8.52 18.83
C LYS A 18 13.21 -8.10 19.46
N ASP A 19 13.20 -7.06 20.27
CA ASP A 19 11.99 -6.58 20.95
C ASP A 19 10.93 -6.10 19.96
N PHE A 20 11.37 -5.46 18.86
CA PHE A 20 10.50 -5.07 17.76
C PHE A 20 9.83 -6.30 17.11
N ASN A 21 10.61 -7.32 16.77
CA ASN A 21 10.09 -8.56 16.19
C ASN A 21 9.15 -9.28 17.16
N ASP A 22 9.48 -9.34 18.45
CA ASP A 22 8.63 -9.92 19.48
C ASP A 22 7.28 -9.17 19.58
N LEU A 23 7.30 -7.84 19.46
CA LEU A 23 6.08 -7.03 19.46
C LEU A 23 5.25 -7.21 18.17
N ALA A 24 5.90 -7.26 17.01
CA ALA A 24 5.24 -7.52 15.73
C ALA A 24 4.60 -8.92 15.74
N HIS A 25 5.34 -9.94 16.18
CA HIS A 25 4.85 -11.31 16.34
C HIS A 25 3.62 -11.35 17.26
N ARG A 26 3.70 -10.80 18.49
CA ARG A 26 2.53 -10.75 19.40
C ARG A 26 1.33 -10.02 18.79
N SER A 27 1.58 -8.99 17.99
CA SER A 27 0.51 -8.26 17.29
C SER A 27 -0.16 -9.14 16.23
N LEU A 28 0.63 -9.89 15.45
CA LEU A 28 0.13 -10.82 14.44
C LEU A 28 -0.61 -12.01 15.05
N VAL A 29 -0.10 -12.61 16.13
CA VAL A 29 -0.82 -13.66 16.88
C VAL A 29 -2.21 -13.17 17.25
N ARG A 30 -2.34 -11.93 17.73
CA ARG A 30 -3.64 -11.36 18.09
C ARG A 30 -4.55 -11.13 16.88
N TYR A 31 -4.00 -10.81 15.71
CA TYR A 31 -4.78 -10.70 14.48
C TYR A 31 -5.25 -12.08 13.97
N ALA A 32 -4.39 -13.10 14.10
CA ALA A 32 -4.67 -14.48 13.72
C ALA A 32 -5.71 -15.16 14.63
N SER A 33 -5.80 -14.73 15.90
CA SER A 33 -6.65 -15.33 16.95
C SER A 33 -8.14 -14.93 16.84
N GLY A 34 -8.71 -14.94 15.63
CA GLY A 34 -10.12 -14.62 15.45
C GLY A 34 -11.05 -15.51 16.29
N ASP A 35 -12.13 -14.93 16.82
CA ASP A 35 -12.96 -15.56 17.84
C ASP A 35 -13.51 -16.96 17.45
N VAL A 36 -13.45 -17.84 18.45
CA VAL A 36 -14.26 -19.02 18.74
C VAL A 36 -14.14 -20.27 17.87
N TRP A 37 -13.78 -20.30 16.59
CA TRP A 37 -13.41 -21.53 15.84
C TRP A 37 -12.91 -21.15 14.44
N PRO A 38 -11.61 -21.31 14.14
CA PRO A 38 -11.18 -22.49 13.38
C PRO A 38 -9.80 -23.03 13.81
N SER A 39 -9.44 -24.22 13.32
CA SER A 39 -8.10 -24.84 13.45
C SER A 39 -7.01 -24.18 12.59
N VAL A 40 -7.32 -23.08 11.90
CA VAL A 40 -6.42 -22.39 10.96
C VAL A 40 -6.47 -20.88 11.22
N PRO A 41 -5.32 -20.19 11.31
CA PRO A 41 -5.25 -18.73 11.41
C PRO A 41 -6.04 -18.03 10.29
N SER A 42 -6.89 -17.07 10.65
CA SER A 42 -7.53 -16.16 9.69
C SER A 42 -6.96 -14.75 9.83
N TRP A 43 -6.68 -14.12 8.69
CA TRP A 43 -6.20 -12.73 8.64
C TRP A 43 -7.33 -11.70 8.46
N ASP A 44 -8.60 -12.10 8.62
CA ASP A 44 -9.74 -11.23 8.34
C ASP A 44 -9.70 -9.92 9.17
N TYR A 45 -9.30 -9.98 10.44
CA TYR A 45 -9.14 -8.77 11.27
C TYR A 45 -8.02 -7.87 10.78
N LEU A 46 -6.89 -8.43 10.35
CA LEU A 46 -5.76 -7.66 9.81
C LEU A 46 -6.13 -7.03 8.46
N ARG A 47 -6.81 -7.78 7.58
CA ARG A 47 -7.33 -7.29 6.30
C ARG A 47 -8.30 -6.13 6.50
N ASN A 48 -9.24 -6.28 7.44
CA ASN A 48 -10.19 -5.22 7.78
C ASN A 48 -9.50 -3.97 8.35
N ASP A 49 -8.47 -4.15 9.19
CA ASP A 49 -7.69 -3.04 9.73
C ASP A 49 -6.88 -2.32 8.64
N LEU A 50 -6.31 -3.07 7.69
CA LEU A 50 -5.59 -2.55 6.53
C LEU A 50 -6.51 -1.71 5.62
N ILE A 51 -7.69 -2.24 5.27
CA ILE A 51 -8.69 -1.51 4.47
C ILE A 51 -9.11 -0.22 5.19
N ARG A 52 -9.36 -0.30 6.51
CA ARG A 52 -9.74 0.87 7.30
C ARG A 52 -8.61 1.90 7.34
N TYR A 53 -7.37 1.47 7.53
CA TYR A 53 -6.18 2.32 7.51
C TYR A 53 -6.07 3.07 6.17
N TYR A 54 -6.15 2.36 5.05
CA TYR A 54 -6.04 2.97 3.73
C TYR A 54 -7.19 3.96 3.46
N ARG A 55 -8.43 3.61 3.81
CA ARG A 55 -9.59 4.52 3.70
C ARG A 55 -9.44 5.77 4.56
N CYS A 56 -8.87 5.66 5.76
CA CYS A 56 -8.56 6.84 6.59
C CYS A 56 -7.56 7.77 5.89
N LEU A 57 -6.52 7.24 5.24
CA LEU A 57 -5.58 8.04 4.46
C LEU A 57 -6.24 8.71 3.24
N ALA A 58 -7.11 7.98 2.54
CA ALA A 58 -7.87 8.54 1.42
C ALA A 58 -8.80 9.67 1.86
N ASN A 59 -9.49 9.51 3.00
CA ASN A 59 -10.31 10.57 3.57
C ASN A 59 -9.48 11.78 4.00
N ASP A 60 -8.31 11.57 4.62
CA ASP A 60 -7.39 12.67 4.96
C ASP A 60 -6.95 13.45 3.72
N ALA A 61 -6.67 12.76 2.60
CA ALA A 61 -6.36 13.42 1.35
C ALA A 61 -7.53 14.29 0.84
N ILE A 62 -8.78 13.85 0.98
CA ILE A 62 -9.96 14.65 0.61
C ILE A 62 -10.05 15.91 1.49
N TRP A 63 -9.86 15.80 2.80
CA TRP A 63 -9.90 16.96 3.70
C TRP A 63 -8.78 17.96 3.40
N ARG A 64 -7.56 17.47 3.14
CA ARG A 64 -6.43 18.32 2.74
C ARG A 64 -6.65 19.06 1.43
N ARG A 65 -7.47 18.52 0.53
CA ARG A 65 -7.86 19.23 -0.70
C ARG A 65 -8.52 20.58 -0.38
N ARG A 66 -9.34 20.60 0.67
CA ARG A 66 -10.04 21.79 1.13
C ARG A 66 -9.12 22.74 1.90
N ASP A 67 -8.33 22.20 2.83
CA ASP A 67 -7.61 23.01 3.81
C ASP A 67 -6.18 23.39 3.34
N GLN A 68 -5.58 22.63 2.42
CA GLN A 68 -4.20 22.79 1.94
C GLN A 68 -4.08 22.51 0.43
N PRO A 69 -4.76 23.28 -0.44
CA PRO A 69 -4.85 23.00 -1.88
C PRO A 69 -3.47 22.91 -2.58
N SER A 70 -2.51 23.75 -2.17
CA SER A 70 -1.14 23.75 -2.73
C SER A 70 -0.34 22.49 -2.41
N ALA A 71 -0.51 21.93 -1.21
CA ALA A 71 0.18 20.71 -0.79
C ALA A 71 -0.58 19.43 -1.18
N TRP A 72 -1.88 19.56 -1.48
CA TRP A 72 -2.77 18.43 -1.72
C TRP A 72 -2.28 17.50 -2.84
N ARG A 73 -1.83 18.05 -3.98
CA ARG A 73 -1.36 17.24 -5.13
C ARG A 73 -0.22 16.30 -4.72
N LEU A 74 0.74 16.79 -3.92
CA LEU A 74 1.85 16.00 -3.41
C LEU A 74 1.36 14.86 -2.50
N PHE A 75 0.42 15.14 -1.60
CA PHE A 75 -0.18 14.12 -0.74
C PHE A 75 -0.95 13.08 -1.54
N GLN A 76 -1.74 13.52 -2.51
CA GLN A 76 -2.53 12.65 -3.37
C GLN A 76 -1.62 11.71 -4.18
N LEU A 77 -0.51 12.21 -4.72
CA LEU A 77 0.45 11.38 -5.45
C LEU A 77 1.11 10.34 -4.52
N LYS A 78 1.48 10.72 -3.30
CA LYS A 78 2.00 9.76 -2.30
C LYS A 78 0.96 8.70 -1.91
N LEU A 79 -0.32 9.06 -1.85
CA LEU A 79 -1.41 8.11 -1.60
C LEU A 79 -1.54 7.11 -2.75
N LEU A 80 -1.61 7.61 -3.99
CA LEU A 80 -1.82 6.80 -5.19
C LEU A 80 -0.65 5.86 -5.54
N HIS A 81 0.56 6.16 -5.06
CA HIS A 81 1.76 5.35 -5.30
C HIS A 81 2.22 4.63 -4.03
N SER A 82 2.91 5.33 -3.12
CA SER A 82 3.54 4.69 -1.94
C SER A 82 2.53 4.02 -1.01
N ARG A 83 1.41 4.69 -0.68
CA ARG A 83 0.43 4.10 0.25
C ARG A 83 -0.34 2.95 -0.39
N ARG A 84 -0.64 3.05 -1.70
CA ARG A 84 -1.18 1.94 -2.49
C ARG A 84 -0.20 0.76 -2.54
N LEU A 85 1.10 1.00 -2.71
CA LEU A 85 2.11 -0.05 -2.73
C LEU A 85 2.23 -0.75 -1.36
N ILE A 86 2.19 0.01 -0.26
CA ILE A 86 2.14 -0.56 1.10
C ILE A 86 0.90 -1.43 1.29
N TYR A 87 -0.27 -0.94 0.86
CA TYR A 87 -1.53 -1.69 0.90
C TYR A 87 -1.41 -3.00 0.10
N ALA A 88 -0.98 -2.88 -1.16
CA ALA A 88 -0.85 -4.01 -2.06
C ALA A 88 0.17 -5.03 -1.54
N GLY A 89 1.32 -4.58 -1.06
CA GLY A 89 2.36 -5.43 -0.48
C GLY A 89 1.82 -6.25 0.68
N LEU A 90 1.10 -5.66 1.64
CA LEU A 90 0.51 -6.45 2.73
C LEU A 90 -0.58 -7.40 2.24
N MET A 91 -1.47 -6.98 1.33
CA MET A 91 -2.48 -7.87 0.76
C MET A 91 -1.85 -9.10 0.08
N THR A 92 -0.75 -8.89 -0.66
CA THR A 92 0.04 -9.96 -1.24
C THR A 92 0.59 -10.91 -0.19
N LEU A 93 1.16 -10.38 0.90
CA LEU A 93 1.66 -11.24 1.98
C LEU A 93 0.53 -12.06 2.61
N LEU A 94 -0.64 -11.46 2.83
CA LEU A 94 -1.79 -12.18 3.36
C LEU A 94 -2.21 -13.33 2.42
N GLY A 95 -2.23 -13.10 1.11
CA GLY A 95 -2.48 -14.15 0.12
C GLY A 95 -1.46 -15.28 0.16
N GLU A 96 -0.17 -14.95 0.04
CA GLU A 96 0.91 -15.96 0.04
C GLU A 96 1.00 -16.72 1.37
N SER A 97 0.65 -16.11 2.50
CA SER A 97 0.63 -16.80 3.80
C SER A 97 -0.36 -17.96 3.84
N THR A 98 -1.42 -17.93 3.01
CA THR A 98 -2.40 -19.03 2.91
C THR A 98 -1.87 -20.23 2.13
N CYS A 99 -0.83 -20.02 1.32
CA CYS A 99 -0.18 -21.07 0.52
C CYS A 99 1.09 -21.62 1.19
N SER A 100 1.60 -20.94 2.22
CA SER A 100 2.86 -21.30 2.89
C SER A 100 2.71 -22.59 3.70
N GLN A 101 3.73 -23.45 3.64
CA GLN A 101 3.82 -24.65 4.48
C GLN A 101 4.35 -24.36 5.90
N HIS A 102 4.78 -23.12 6.15
CA HIS A 102 5.28 -22.67 7.45
C HIS A 102 4.14 -22.20 8.35
N ASP A 103 4.42 -22.04 9.64
CA ASP A 103 3.52 -21.30 10.52
C ASP A 103 3.25 -19.91 9.90
N PRO A 104 1.98 -19.54 9.68
CA PRO A 104 1.63 -18.35 8.92
C PRO A 104 1.97 -17.07 9.69
N VAL A 105 2.03 -17.10 11.03
CA VAL A 105 2.45 -15.95 11.84
C VAL A 105 3.94 -15.72 11.65
N ASP A 106 4.77 -16.76 11.84
CA ASP A 106 6.22 -16.65 11.69
C ASP A 106 6.62 -16.25 10.27
N TRP A 107 5.97 -16.83 9.28
CA TRP A 107 6.17 -16.48 7.88
C TRP A 107 5.85 -15.00 7.64
N LEU A 108 4.74 -14.49 8.19
CA LEU A 108 4.34 -13.09 8.00
C LEU A 108 5.26 -12.12 8.76
N VAL A 109 5.77 -12.50 9.95
CA VAL A 109 6.80 -11.70 10.67
C VAL A 109 8.04 -11.54 9.80
N TRP A 110 8.51 -12.62 9.19
CA TRP A 110 9.65 -12.56 8.27
C TRP A 110 9.33 -11.67 7.06
N ALA A 111 8.20 -11.90 6.41
CA ALA A 111 7.82 -11.21 5.18
C ALA A 111 7.57 -9.70 5.39
N LEU A 112 7.13 -9.29 6.58
CA LEU A 112 6.98 -7.86 6.92
C LEU A 112 8.29 -7.09 6.97
N ARG A 113 9.45 -7.77 7.04
CA ARG A 113 10.77 -7.13 6.96
C ARG A 113 11.12 -6.68 5.54
N LEU A 114 10.46 -7.26 4.54
CA LEU A 114 10.59 -6.84 3.15
C LEU A 114 9.96 -5.47 2.95
N THR A 115 10.57 -4.67 2.09
CA THR A 115 10.00 -3.41 1.60
C THR A 115 8.68 -3.69 0.86
N PRO A 116 7.76 -2.72 0.76
CA PRO A 116 6.50 -2.90 0.04
C PRO A 116 6.67 -3.42 -1.39
N LEU A 117 7.75 -3.01 -2.07
CA LEU A 117 8.09 -3.44 -3.42
C LEU A 117 8.54 -4.90 -3.42
N GLU A 118 9.48 -5.27 -2.55
CA GLU A 118 9.94 -6.67 -2.38
C GLU A 118 8.81 -7.63 -2.02
N ARG A 119 7.81 -7.18 -1.24
CA ARG A 119 6.63 -7.99 -0.90
C ARG A 119 5.81 -8.37 -2.12
N LEU A 120 5.77 -7.55 -3.16
CA LEU A 120 5.11 -7.90 -4.42
C LEU A 120 5.98 -8.84 -5.26
N ALA A 121 7.30 -8.71 -5.17
CA ALA A 121 8.27 -9.52 -5.92
C ALA A 121 8.30 -11.00 -5.53
N ILE A 122 7.76 -11.38 -4.36
CA ILE A 122 7.76 -12.77 -3.90
C ILE A 122 6.78 -13.65 -4.69
N VAL A 123 5.84 -13.03 -5.40
CA VAL A 123 4.77 -13.71 -6.11
C VAL A 123 5.27 -14.12 -7.50
N PRO A 124 4.98 -15.35 -7.96
CA PRO A 124 5.25 -15.75 -9.33
C PRO A 124 4.57 -14.82 -10.34
N ASP A 125 5.32 -14.39 -11.35
CA ASP A 125 4.85 -13.48 -12.39
C ASP A 125 5.28 -13.98 -13.78
N ASP A 126 4.35 -14.62 -14.47
CA ASP A 126 4.54 -15.10 -15.84
C ASP A 126 4.15 -14.04 -16.87
N SER A 127 3.42 -12.99 -16.48
CA SER A 127 2.98 -11.91 -17.38
C SER A 127 4.01 -10.79 -17.55
N GLY A 128 5.00 -10.70 -16.65
CA GLY A 128 5.95 -9.59 -16.60
C GLY A 128 5.37 -8.33 -15.96
N ALA A 129 4.18 -8.40 -15.34
CA ALA A 129 3.53 -7.27 -14.69
C ALA A 129 4.38 -6.69 -13.54
N TRP A 130 5.21 -7.51 -12.90
CA TRP A 130 6.17 -7.07 -11.89
C TRP A 130 7.15 -6.00 -12.42
N ILE A 131 7.66 -6.19 -13.64
CA ILE A 131 8.58 -5.23 -14.26
C ILE A 131 7.88 -3.88 -14.43
N THR A 132 6.60 -3.89 -14.83
CA THR A 132 5.79 -2.66 -14.96
C THR A 132 5.52 -2.02 -13.60
N VAL A 133 5.23 -2.79 -12.54
CA VAL A 133 5.09 -2.28 -11.17
C VAL A 133 6.38 -1.59 -10.71
N ALA A 134 7.54 -2.24 -10.89
CA ALA A 134 8.83 -1.68 -10.51
C ALA A 134 9.15 -0.39 -11.30
N ALA A 135 8.92 -0.39 -12.61
CA ALA A 135 9.21 0.75 -13.48
C ALA A 135 8.30 1.96 -13.19
N THR A 136 7.00 1.73 -12.97
CA THR A 136 6.04 2.80 -12.62
C THR A 136 6.33 3.40 -11.24
N TYR A 137 6.73 2.57 -10.27
CA TYR A 137 7.11 3.06 -8.95
C TYR A 137 8.44 3.82 -8.96
N ASP A 138 9.45 3.33 -9.69
CA ASP A 138 10.73 4.03 -9.91
C ASP A 138 10.53 5.40 -10.58
N ARG A 139 9.65 5.48 -11.61
CA ARG A 139 9.28 6.78 -12.21
C ARG A 139 8.72 7.75 -11.17
N PHE A 140 7.79 7.29 -10.35
CA PHE A 140 7.25 8.11 -9.26
C PHE A 140 8.34 8.58 -8.29
N LEU A 141 9.25 7.69 -7.86
CA LEU A 141 10.35 8.07 -6.96
C LEU A 141 11.27 9.13 -7.58
N ARG A 142 11.61 9.00 -8.87
CA ARG A 142 12.42 9.98 -9.59
C ARG A 142 11.73 11.34 -9.64
N SER A 143 10.46 11.39 -10.04
CA SER A 143 9.68 12.64 -10.06
C SER A 143 9.59 13.28 -8.68
N MET A 144 9.42 12.48 -7.62
CA MET A 144 9.36 12.98 -6.24
C MET A 144 10.70 13.47 -5.70
N HIS A 145 11.82 12.99 -6.25
CA HIS A 145 13.16 13.46 -5.91
C HIS A 145 13.50 14.77 -6.63
N ASP A 146 12.87 15.06 -7.77
CA ASP A 146 13.06 16.30 -8.50
C ASP A 146 12.38 17.48 -7.78
N GLU A 147 13.18 18.50 -7.44
CA GLU A 147 12.70 19.72 -6.78
C GLU A 147 11.87 20.59 -7.73
N GLN A 148 12.20 20.65 -9.02
CA GLN A 148 11.44 21.42 -10.00
C GLN A 148 10.06 20.82 -10.20
N PHE A 149 9.98 19.49 -10.30
CA PHE A 149 8.71 18.77 -10.36
C PHE A 149 7.85 19.05 -9.11
N ARG A 150 8.45 18.98 -7.90
CA ARG A 150 7.73 19.27 -6.65
C ARG A 150 7.23 20.72 -6.59
N ALA A 151 8.00 21.67 -7.10
CA ALA A 151 7.59 23.07 -7.19
C ALA A 151 6.42 23.25 -8.18
N ALA A 152 6.51 22.64 -9.37
CA ALA A 152 5.44 22.68 -10.38
C ALA A 152 4.11 22.08 -9.90
N LEU A 153 4.14 21.12 -8.96
CA LEU A 153 2.93 20.61 -8.31
C LEU A 153 2.27 21.63 -7.36
N ALA A 154 3.06 22.51 -6.74
CA ALA A 154 2.59 23.50 -5.80
C ALA A 154 2.03 24.75 -6.49
N GLU A 155 2.42 25.00 -7.74
CA GLU A 155 1.90 26.09 -8.55
C GLU A 155 0.39 25.93 -8.80
N SER A 156 -0.38 26.98 -8.48
CA SER A 156 -1.80 27.07 -8.82
C SER A 156 -1.93 27.73 -10.18
N SER A 157 -2.72 27.12 -11.06
CA SER A 157 -2.98 27.61 -12.42
C SER A 157 -3.93 28.80 -12.49
N ASP A 158 -4.40 29.35 -11.36
CA ASP A 158 -5.49 30.32 -11.38
C ASP A 158 -5.22 31.56 -10.50
N ASP A 159 -4.88 32.66 -11.17
CA ASP A 159 -4.73 34.02 -10.60
C ASP A 159 -6.06 34.83 -10.72
N SER A 160 -7.13 34.18 -11.20
CA SER A 160 -8.41 34.80 -11.55
C SER A 160 -9.38 35.00 -10.37
N GLY A 161 -9.01 34.56 -9.17
CA GLY A 161 -9.87 34.58 -7.98
C GLY A 161 -10.97 33.49 -7.97
N ALA A 162 -11.03 32.62 -8.98
CA ALA A 162 -11.82 31.39 -8.94
C ALA A 162 -11.12 30.32 -8.07
N ALA A 163 -11.90 29.33 -7.59
CA ALA A 163 -11.30 28.19 -6.91
C ALA A 163 -10.40 27.43 -7.91
N PRO A 164 -9.09 27.27 -7.65
CA PRO A 164 -8.17 26.70 -8.62
C PRO A 164 -8.60 25.28 -8.97
N ASP A 165 -8.65 24.97 -10.27
CA ASP A 165 -8.84 23.58 -10.70
C ASP A 165 -7.57 22.79 -10.37
N LEU A 166 -7.61 22.13 -9.21
CA LEU A 166 -6.51 21.31 -8.73
C LEU A 166 -6.18 20.15 -9.67
N MET A 167 -7.11 19.77 -10.57
CA MET A 167 -6.89 18.71 -11.56
C MET A 167 -6.11 19.21 -12.77
N ALA A 168 -6.29 20.48 -13.15
CA ALA A 168 -5.62 21.11 -14.29
C ALA A 168 -4.14 21.44 -13.99
N ASN A 169 -3.33 20.41 -13.78
CA ASN A 169 -1.88 20.50 -13.65
C ASN A 169 -1.24 19.31 -14.38
N ALA A 170 -0.51 19.58 -15.46
CA ALA A 170 0.02 18.55 -16.35
C ALA A 170 0.97 17.57 -15.63
N ALA A 171 1.84 18.08 -14.75
CA ALA A 171 2.75 17.25 -13.96
C ALA A 171 2.00 16.31 -13.01
N PHE A 172 0.89 16.77 -12.44
CA PHE A 172 0.01 15.95 -11.61
C PHE A 172 -0.75 14.91 -12.43
N GLU A 173 -1.33 15.30 -13.57
CA GLU A 173 -2.05 14.38 -14.47
C GLU A 173 -1.17 13.24 -14.96
N GLU A 174 0.08 13.54 -15.34
CA GLU A 174 1.06 12.54 -15.76
C GLU A 174 1.26 11.45 -14.69
N LEU A 175 1.51 11.85 -13.43
CA LEU A 175 1.68 10.86 -12.36
C LEU A 175 0.37 10.21 -11.92
N VAL A 176 -0.78 10.83 -12.11
CA VAL A 176 -2.06 10.14 -11.94
C VAL A 176 -2.19 9.01 -12.95
N GLU A 177 -1.83 9.22 -14.22
CA GLU A 177 -1.82 8.16 -15.22
C GLU A 177 -0.80 7.07 -14.89
N ASN A 178 0.42 7.44 -14.47
CA ASN A 178 1.41 6.49 -13.95
C ASN A 178 0.84 5.64 -12.79
N SER A 179 0.03 6.24 -11.92
CA SER A 179 -0.60 5.50 -10.81
C SER A 179 -1.69 4.53 -11.25
N ARG A 180 -2.38 4.81 -12.37
CA ARG A 180 -3.37 3.91 -12.97
C ARG A 180 -2.68 2.70 -13.60
N GLU A 181 -1.55 2.92 -14.26
CA GLU A 181 -0.69 1.85 -14.75
C GLU A 181 -0.23 0.95 -13.60
N LEU A 182 0.34 1.55 -12.54
CA LEU A 182 0.74 0.82 -11.34
C LEU A 182 -0.39 -0.04 -10.76
N GLN A 183 -1.60 0.54 -10.64
CA GLN A 183 -2.76 -0.19 -10.14
C GLN A 183 -3.15 -1.36 -11.06
N ARG A 184 -3.12 -1.16 -12.38
CA ARG A 184 -3.45 -2.22 -13.35
C ARG A 184 -2.45 -3.36 -13.27
N SER A 185 -1.15 -3.06 -13.25
CA SER A 185 -0.11 -4.10 -13.16
C SER A 185 -0.16 -4.85 -11.82
N ILE A 186 -0.47 -4.19 -10.71
CA ILE A 186 -0.72 -4.89 -9.43
C ILE A 186 -1.93 -5.84 -9.55
N ALA A 187 -3.01 -5.39 -10.18
CA ALA A 187 -4.20 -6.22 -10.38
C ALA A 187 -3.89 -7.43 -11.28
N GLU A 188 -3.10 -7.26 -12.33
CA GLU A 188 -2.63 -8.34 -13.20
C GLU A 188 -1.76 -9.36 -12.45
N LEU A 189 -0.85 -8.91 -11.58
CA LEU A 189 -0.09 -9.80 -10.70
C LEU A 189 -1.00 -10.65 -9.82
N TRP A 190 -2.01 -10.02 -9.21
CA TRP A 190 -2.97 -10.71 -8.36
C TRP A 190 -3.90 -11.64 -9.11
N GLN A 191 -4.26 -11.30 -10.34
CA GLN A 191 -5.11 -12.14 -11.18
C GLN A 191 -4.44 -13.47 -11.50
N GLN A 192 -3.11 -13.50 -11.63
CA GLN A 192 -2.35 -14.75 -11.80
C GLN A 192 -2.40 -15.66 -10.55
N GLN A 193 -2.77 -15.11 -9.40
CA GLN A 193 -2.87 -15.87 -8.13
C GLN A 193 -4.27 -16.40 -7.86
N LEU A 194 -5.23 -16.14 -8.77
CA LEU A 194 -6.57 -16.73 -8.70
C LEU A 194 -6.47 -18.26 -8.67
N GLY A 195 -7.11 -18.88 -7.68
CA GLY A 195 -7.06 -20.33 -7.45
C GLY A 195 -5.84 -20.81 -6.66
N ARG A 196 -4.82 -19.97 -6.44
CA ARG A 196 -3.74 -20.22 -5.46
C ARG A 196 -4.11 -19.66 -4.09
N TRP A 197 -4.52 -18.39 -4.06
CA TRP A 197 -4.94 -17.72 -2.82
C TRP A 197 -6.38 -18.07 -2.45
N ASP A 198 -6.71 -17.98 -1.17
CA ASP A 198 -8.08 -18.18 -0.71
C ASP A 198 -9.06 -17.12 -1.29
N ASP A 199 -10.32 -17.51 -1.49
CA ASP A 199 -11.36 -16.63 -2.04
C ASP A 199 -11.59 -15.38 -1.19
N ARG A 200 -11.31 -15.46 0.12
CA ARG A 200 -11.47 -14.35 1.06
C ARG A 200 -10.44 -13.25 0.83
N THR A 201 -9.21 -13.63 0.46
CA THR A 201 -8.14 -12.72 0.09
C THR A 201 -8.51 -11.99 -1.19
N LEU A 202 -9.06 -12.71 -2.17
CA LEU A 202 -9.49 -12.16 -3.44
C LEU A 202 -10.61 -11.13 -3.31
N LEU A 203 -11.57 -11.33 -2.40
CA LEU A 203 -12.62 -10.33 -2.11
C LEU A 203 -12.07 -9.00 -1.56
N GLY A 204 -10.92 -9.02 -0.89
CA GLY A 204 -10.24 -7.81 -0.40
C GLY A 204 -9.51 -7.01 -1.48
N LEU A 205 -9.32 -7.59 -2.67
CA LEU A 205 -8.58 -6.97 -3.79
C LEU A 205 -9.45 -6.05 -4.66
N MET A 206 -10.79 -6.15 -4.55
CA MET A 206 -11.75 -5.39 -5.37
C MET A 206 -12.12 -4.01 -4.80
N LEU A 207 -11.30 -3.45 -3.89
CA LEU A 207 -11.47 -2.11 -3.29
C LEU A 207 -10.35 -1.16 -3.71
#